data_AF-A0A2M7JIL3-F1
#
_entry.id   AF-A0A2M7JIL3-F1
#
_cell.length_a   1.000
_cell.length_b   1.000
_cell.length_c   1.000
_cell.angle_alpha   90.00
_cell.angle_beta   90.00
_cell.angle_gamma   90.00
#
_symmetry.space_group_name_H-M   'P 1'
#
loop_
_entity.id
_entity.type
_entity.pdbx_description
1 polymer ?
#
loop_
_entity_poly.entity_id
_entity_poly.type
_entity_poly.pdbx_seq_one_letter_code
_entity_poly.pdbx_strand_id
1 'polypeptide(L)'
;MQYGIGVKVNSVYMSQYQLIPYNRIEDHFQDQLQIPVSNGSICNFNKEAHDRLEAFDEWVKKQLTSSPLVHVDETGINIGGVRSWLHNASTAKHTCYYPHAKRGSLALDEMGILSEFHGILCHDHWKPYFNYGAFHSLCNAHHLRELERAWEQDGQQWAQQMSALLKEINKVTHEAGGRLEIRESELYRRRYRDLLQEAEKECPAPDETKRKGRRGKLPRTKSRNLLERLQDFESDVLRFMDEKDVPFSNNQAENDLR
;
A
#
# COMPACT_ATOMS: atom_id res chain seq x y z
N MET A 1 -42.97 0.46 -11.69
CA MET A 1 -43.09 -0.34 -10.45
C MET A 1 -42.14 0.27 -9.43
N GLN A 2 -42.57 0.55 -8.19
CA GLN A 2 -41.72 1.17 -7.17
C GLN A 2 -41.41 0.13 -6.08
N TYR A 3 -40.13 -0.17 -5.89
CA TYR A 3 -39.68 -1.11 -4.85
C TYR A 3 -39.56 -0.42 -3.50
N GLY A 4 -39.95 -1.13 -2.44
CA GLY A 4 -39.78 -0.67 -1.06
C GLY A 4 -38.30 -0.63 -0.65
N ILE A 5 -37.98 0.15 0.39
CA ILE A 5 -36.60 0.38 0.85
C ILE A 5 -35.87 -0.92 1.24
N GLY A 6 -36.58 -1.90 1.82
CA GLY A 6 -35.98 -3.18 2.22
C GLY A 6 -35.40 -3.97 1.03
N VAL A 7 -36.10 -3.97 -0.11
CA VAL A 7 -35.62 -4.63 -1.34
C VAL A 7 -34.37 -3.94 -1.86
N LYS A 8 -34.36 -2.60 -1.90
CA LYS A 8 -33.22 -1.82 -2.36
C LYS A 8 -31.99 -2.07 -1.48
N VAL A 9 -32.13 -1.95 -0.16
CA VAL A 9 -31.02 -2.12 0.79
C VAL A 9 -30.46 -3.55 0.72
N ASN A 10 -31.33 -4.56 0.67
CA ASN A 10 -30.89 -5.95 0.60
C ASN A 10 -30.15 -6.23 -0.73
N SER A 11 -30.64 -5.68 -1.85
CA SER A 11 -29.96 -5.77 -3.15
C SER A 11 -28.57 -5.09 -3.15
N VAL A 12 -28.47 -3.89 -2.58
CA VAL A 12 -27.19 -3.18 -2.43
C VAL A 12 -26.23 -4.00 -1.56
N TYR A 13 -26.69 -4.51 -0.41
CA TYR A 13 -25.89 -5.35 0.47
C TYR A 13 -25.38 -6.62 -0.22
N MET A 14 -26.24 -7.33 -0.95
CA MET A 14 -25.85 -8.53 -1.68
C MET A 14 -24.80 -8.25 -2.75
N SER A 15 -24.94 -7.13 -3.48
CA SER A 15 -24.01 -6.79 -4.55
C SER A 15 -22.68 -6.21 -4.05
N GLN A 16 -22.72 -5.29 -3.09
CA GLN A 16 -21.54 -4.53 -2.66
C GLN A 16 -20.78 -5.20 -1.51
N TYR A 17 -21.47 -5.87 -0.59
CA TYR A 17 -20.84 -6.48 0.58
C TYR A 17 -20.67 -8.00 0.43
N GLN A 18 -21.69 -8.70 -0.06
CA GLN A 18 -21.61 -10.15 -0.32
C GLN A 18 -20.99 -10.48 -1.68
N LEU A 19 -20.72 -9.46 -2.51
CA LEU A 19 -20.08 -9.59 -3.82
C LEU A 19 -20.81 -10.57 -4.77
N ILE A 20 -22.14 -10.65 -4.65
CA ILE A 20 -22.95 -11.55 -5.47
C ILE A 20 -23.16 -10.91 -6.85
N PRO A 21 -22.88 -11.63 -7.96
CA PRO A 21 -23.12 -11.13 -9.31
C PRO A 21 -24.60 -10.77 -9.53
N TYR A 22 -24.88 -9.71 -10.30
CA TYR A 22 -26.24 -9.20 -10.41
C TYR A 22 -27.27 -10.24 -10.89
N ASN A 23 -26.94 -11.07 -11.88
CA ASN A 23 -27.83 -12.15 -12.34
C ASN A 23 -28.23 -13.11 -11.19
N ARG A 24 -27.31 -13.38 -10.25
CA ARG A 24 -27.59 -14.24 -9.08
C ARG A 24 -28.47 -13.53 -8.05
N ILE A 25 -28.40 -12.21 -7.99
CA ILE A 25 -29.30 -11.39 -7.18
C ILE A 25 -30.70 -11.36 -7.82
N GLU A 26 -30.80 -11.22 -9.14
CA GLU A 26 -32.07 -11.33 -9.87
C GLU A 26 -32.74 -12.68 -9.59
N ASP A 27 -32.01 -13.78 -9.78
CA ASP A 27 -32.47 -15.15 -9.47
C ASP A 27 -32.97 -15.25 -8.02
N HIS A 28 -32.21 -14.71 -7.06
CA HIS A 28 -32.58 -14.77 -5.64
C HIS A 28 -33.90 -14.05 -5.36
N PHE A 29 -34.07 -12.81 -5.82
CA PHE A 29 -35.30 -12.05 -5.61
C PHE A 29 -36.50 -12.66 -6.33
N GLN A 30 -36.29 -13.18 -7.54
CA GLN A 30 -37.34 -13.84 -8.31
C GLN A 30 -37.77 -15.16 -7.66
N ASP A 31 -36.83 -16.07 -7.38
CA ASP A 31 -37.15 -17.44 -6.99
C ASP A 31 -37.55 -17.55 -5.52
N GLN A 32 -36.84 -16.85 -4.63
CA GLN A 32 -37.05 -16.98 -3.18
C GLN A 32 -38.10 -16.00 -2.65
N LEU A 33 -38.17 -14.80 -3.24
CA LEU A 33 -39.02 -13.73 -2.73
C LEU A 33 -40.19 -13.42 -3.65
N GLN A 34 -40.23 -13.99 -4.87
CA GLN A 34 -41.27 -13.73 -5.87
C GLN A 34 -41.41 -12.23 -6.20
N ILE A 35 -40.29 -11.49 -6.12
CA ILE A 35 -40.19 -10.07 -6.44
C ILE A 35 -39.24 -9.95 -7.63
N PRO A 36 -39.72 -9.71 -8.85
CA PRO A 36 -38.83 -9.54 -9.99
C PRO A 36 -38.00 -8.27 -9.81
N VAL A 37 -36.68 -8.38 -9.76
CA VAL A 37 -35.73 -7.26 -9.75
C VAL A 37 -34.79 -7.44 -10.94
N SER A 38 -34.63 -6.40 -11.75
CA SER A 38 -33.72 -6.44 -12.91
C SER A 38 -32.34 -5.89 -12.59
N ASN A 39 -31.34 -6.24 -13.41
CA ASN A 39 -29.96 -5.75 -13.37
C ASN A 39 -29.92 -4.22 -13.44
N GLY A 40 -30.78 -3.62 -14.28
CA GLY A 40 -30.95 -2.17 -14.35
C GLY A 40 -31.46 -1.56 -13.03
N SER A 41 -32.35 -2.27 -12.32
CA SER A 41 -32.84 -1.85 -11.01
C SER A 41 -31.74 -1.94 -9.95
N ILE A 42 -31.00 -3.05 -9.91
CA ILE A 42 -29.86 -3.25 -9.00
C ILE A 42 -28.82 -2.14 -9.21
N CYS A 43 -28.46 -1.86 -10.46
CA CYS A 43 -27.54 -0.78 -10.82
C CYS A 43 -28.03 0.58 -10.32
N ASN A 44 -29.31 0.90 -10.51
CA ASN A 44 -29.89 2.14 -10.01
C ASN A 44 -29.93 2.21 -8.49
N PHE A 45 -30.13 1.09 -7.79
CA PHE A 45 -30.08 1.07 -6.32
C PHE A 45 -28.67 1.29 -5.79
N ASN A 46 -27.65 0.70 -6.43
CA ASN A 46 -26.25 0.96 -6.10
C ASN A 46 -25.88 2.42 -6.33
N LYS A 47 -26.35 3.02 -7.44
CA LYS A 47 -26.18 4.45 -7.70
C LYS A 47 -26.86 5.32 -6.63
N GLU A 48 -28.12 5.03 -6.30
CA GLU A 48 -28.84 5.76 -5.25
C GLU A 48 -28.12 5.66 -3.89
N ALA A 49 -27.56 4.50 -3.56
CA ALA A 49 -26.77 4.32 -2.35
C ALA A 49 -25.46 5.13 -2.39
N HIS A 50 -24.75 5.11 -3.51
CA HIS A 50 -23.53 5.90 -3.72
C HIS A 50 -23.81 7.40 -3.57
N ASP A 51 -24.84 7.93 -4.24
CA ASP A 51 -25.20 9.35 -4.19
C ASP A 51 -25.52 9.79 -2.75
N ARG A 52 -26.09 8.90 -1.92
CA ARG A 52 -26.37 9.17 -0.49
C ARG A 52 -25.13 9.15 0.40
N LEU A 53 -24.03 8.57 -0.06
CA LEU A 53 -22.77 8.44 0.69
C LEU A 53 -21.80 9.61 0.43
N GLU A 54 -22.15 10.58 -0.43
CA GLU A 54 -21.28 11.73 -0.75
C GLU A 54 -20.72 12.43 0.50
N ALA A 55 -21.58 12.71 1.49
CA ALA A 55 -21.14 13.35 2.74
C ALA A 55 -20.22 12.45 3.60
N PHE A 56 -20.39 11.12 3.50
CA PHE A 56 -19.54 10.15 4.18
C PHE A 56 -18.16 10.08 3.50
N ASP A 57 -18.12 10.06 2.17
CA ASP A 57 -16.86 10.05 1.41
C ASP A 57 -16.01 11.28 1.74
N GLU A 58 -16.62 12.47 1.76
CA GLU A 58 -15.94 13.71 2.14
C GLU A 58 -15.49 13.72 3.61
N TRP A 59 -16.25 13.09 4.50
CA TRP A 59 -15.84 12.91 5.89
C TRP A 59 -14.64 11.96 6.01
N VAL A 60 -14.63 10.84 5.30
CA VAL A 60 -13.52 9.87 5.27
C VAL A 60 -12.25 10.53 4.76
N LYS A 61 -12.32 11.28 3.66
CA LYS A 61 -11.15 12.02 3.13
C LYS A 61 -10.55 12.94 4.19
N LYS A 62 -11.38 13.70 4.90
CA LYS A 62 -10.92 14.57 6.00
C LYS A 62 -10.27 13.79 7.15
N GLN A 63 -10.84 12.65 7.53
CA GLN A 63 -10.24 11.79 8.56
C GLN A 63 -8.84 11.32 8.13
N LEU A 64 -8.70 10.87 6.88
CA LEU A 64 -7.41 10.41 6.32
C LEU A 64 -6.39 11.56 6.24
N THR A 65 -6.78 12.71 5.71
CA THR A 65 -5.91 13.90 5.61
C THR A 65 -5.40 14.36 6.97
N SER A 66 -6.24 14.29 8.01
CA SER A 66 -5.89 14.68 9.39
C SER A 66 -5.16 13.60 10.20
N SER A 67 -5.00 12.40 9.65
CA SER A 67 -4.37 11.28 10.36
C SER A 67 -2.86 11.52 10.54
N PRO A 68 -2.25 11.05 11.65
CA PRO A 68 -0.79 11.10 11.78
C PRO A 68 -0.07 10.14 10.83
N LEU A 69 -0.73 9.05 10.44
CA LEU A 69 -0.19 7.99 9.57
C LEU A 69 -1.26 7.58 8.56
N VAL A 70 -0.89 7.45 7.30
CA VAL A 70 -1.74 6.89 6.24
C VAL A 70 -0.98 5.82 5.48
N HIS A 71 -1.65 4.70 5.25
CA HIS A 71 -1.22 3.62 4.38
C HIS A 71 -1.70 3.89 2.97
N VAL A 72 -0.83 3.70 1.98
CA VAL A 72 -1.21 3.85 0.57
C VAL A 72 -0.66 2.71 -0.27
N ASP A 73 -1.47 2.27 -1.23
CA ASP A 73 -1.10 1.30 -2.25
C ASP A 73 -2.01 1.45 -3.48
N GLU A 74 -1.65 0.82 -4.59
CA GLU A 74 -2.46 0.83 -5.80
C GLU A 74 -2.38 -0.51 -6.54
N THR A 75 -3.54 -0.98 -7.02
CA THR A 75 -3.63 -2.23 -7.79
C THR A 75 -4.30 -2.01 -9.14
N GLY A 76 -3.91 -2.80 -10.13
CA GLY A 76 -4.53 -2.77 -11.45
C GLY A 76 -5.89 -3.45 -11.43
N ILE A 77 -6.92 -2.76 -11.92
CA ILE A 77 -8.28 -3.31 -12.08
C ILE A 77 -8.74 -3.23 -13.54
N ASN A 78 -9.73 -4.05 -13.90
CA ASN A 78 -10.34 -4.03 -15.23
C ASN A 78 -11.75 -3.45 -15.14
N ILE A 79 -11.98 -2.33 -15.82
CA ILE A 79 -13.30 -1.70 -15.94
C ILE A 79 -13.69 -1.77 -17.42
N GLY A 80 -14.68 -2.61 -17.74
CA GLY A 80 -15.22 -2.72 -19.11
C GLY A 80 -14.20 -3.14 -20.17
N GLY A 81 -13.21 -3.97 -19.82
CA GLY A 81 -12.13 -4.38 -20.71
C GLY A 81 -10.92 -3.45 -20.71
N VAL A 82 -10.99 -2.31 -20.02
CA VAL A 82 -9.92 -1.30 -19.96
C VAL A 82 -9.20 -1.38 -18.62
N ARG A 83 -7.85 -1.44 -18.67
CA ARG A 83 -7.02 -1.39 -17.46
C ARG A 83 -7.12 -0.01 -16.81
N SER A 84 -7.57 0.00 -15.56
CA SER A 84 -7.57 1.15 -14.65
C SER A 84 -6.78 0.80 -13.38
N TRP A 85 -6.63 1.77 -12.48
CA TRP A 85 -5.91 1.61 -11.21
C TRP A 85 -6.85 1.95 -10.07
N LEU A 86 -6.94 1.06 -9.09
CA LEU A 86 -7.63 1.32 -7.83
C LEU A 86 -6.60 1.83 -6.83
N HIS A 87 -6.71 3.11 -6.48
CA HIS A 87 -5.87 3.74 -5.47
C HIS A 87 -6.49 3.54 -4.10
N ASN A 88 -5.66 3.23 -3.10
CA ASN A 88 -6.06 3.09 -1.70
C ASN A 88 -5.34 4.12 -0.85
N ALA A 89 -6.10 4.76 0.05
CA ALA A 89 -5.55 5.47 1.20
C ALA A 89 -6.31 5.01 2.44
N SER A 90 -5.59 4.54 3.46
CA SER A 90 -6.23 3.96 4.63
C SER A 90 -5.50 4.16 5.94
N THR A 91 -6.26 3.96 7.01
CA THR A 91 -5.84 3.86 8.40
C THR A 91 -6.50 2.62 8.99
N ALA A 92 -6.24 2.30 10.26
CA ALA A 92 -6.94 1.20 10.94
C ALA A 92 -8.48 1.36 11.02
N LYS A 93 -9.04 2.55 10.73
CA LYS A 93 -10.46 2.86 10.89
C LYS A 93 -11.16 3.36 9.63
N HIS A 94 -10.41 3.84 8.65
CA HIS A 94 -10.95 4.51 7.48
C HIS A 94 -10.19 4.05 6.24
N THR A 95 -10.93 3.81 5.17
CA THR A 95 -10.38 3.40 3.89
C THR A 95 -11.11 4.16 2.79
N CYS A 96 -10.34 4.74 1.88
CA CYS A 96 -10.85 5.36 0.66
C CYS A 96 -10.28 4.63 -0.54
N TYR A 97 -11.15 4.19 -1.44
CA TYR A 97 -10.78 3.64 -2.74
C TYR A 97 -11.12 4.64 -3.84
N TYR A 98 -10.19 4.81 -4.78
CA TYR A 98 -10.39 5.73 -5.89
C TYR A 98 -9.96 5.09 -7.22
N PRO A 99 -10.92 4.60 -8.03
CA PRO A 99 -10.60 4.05 -9.35
C PRO A 99 -10.26 5.18 -10.33
N HIS A 100 -9.13 5.07 -11.01
CA HIS A 100 -8.67 6.08 -11.96
C HIS A 100 -7.94 5.45 -13.17
N ALA A 101 -8.05 6.09 -14.34
CA ALA A 101 -7.42 5.58 -15.57
C ALA A 101 -5.88 5.67 -15.55
N LYS A 102 -5.33 6.57 -14.74
CA LYS A 102 -3.88 6.79 -14.57
C LYS A 102 -3.39 6.25 -13.22
N ARG A 103 -2.15 5.78 -13.23
CA ARG A 103 -1.36 5.38 -12.05
C ARG A 103 -0.58 6.59 -11.52
N GLY A 104 -0.35 6.66 -10.21
CA GLY A 104 0.49 7.70 -9.58
C GLY A 104 -0.16 9.08 -9.49
N SER A 105 0.68 10.13 -9.47
CA SER A 105 0.38 11.45 -8.91
C SER A 105 -0.93 12.10 -9.36
N LEU A 106 -1.23 12.09 -10.67
CA LEU A 106 -2.47 12.72 -11.16
C LEU A 106 -3.72 12.16 -10.47
N ALA A 107 -3.77 10.83 -10.28
CA ALA A 107 -4.89 10.19 -9.60
C ALA A 107 -4.93 10.52 -8.11
N LEU A 108 -3.76 10.58 -7.47
CA LEU A 108 -3.62 10.88 -6.04
C LEU A 108 -4.00 12.33 -5.73
N ASP A 109 -3.70 13.25 -6.65
CA ASP A 109 -4.09 14.66 -6.59
C ASP A 109 -5.61 14.81 -6.76
N GLU A 110 -6.21 14.12 -7.74
CA GLU A 110 -7.67 14.12 -7.96
C GLU A 110 -8.45 13.44 -6.82
N MET A 111 -7.86 12.42 -6.18
CA MET A 111 -8.42 11.78 -4.99
C MET A 111 -8.55 12.77 -3.82
N GLY A 112 -7.69 13.79 -3.76
CA GLY A 112 -7.81 14.94 -2.85
C GLY A 112 -7.45 14.64 -1.39
N ILE A 113 -6.69 13.58 -1.12
CA ILE A 113 -6.23 13.22 0.24
C ILE A 113 -4.76 13.57 0.42
N LEU A 114 -3.88 13.03 -0.45
CA LEU A 114 -2.43 13.13 -0.25
C LEU A 114 -1.86 14.52 -0.51
N SER A 115 -2.54 15.34 -1.31
CA SER A 115 -2.15 16.72 -1.60
C SER A 115 -2.19 17.63 -0.37
N GLU A 116 -3.02 17.31 0.63
CA GLU A 116 -3.14 18.05 1.89
C GLU A 116 -2.58 17.26 3.09
N PHE A 117 -2.04 16.06 2.86
CA PHE A 117 -1.54 15.19 3.90
C PHE A 117 -0.10 15.54 4.29
N HIS A 118 0.13 15.76 5.58
CA HIS A 118 1.43 16.17 6.13
C HIS A 118 1.96 15.20 7.21
N GLY A 119 1.35 14.03 7.36
CA GLY A 119 1.77 13.00 8.32
C GLY A 119 2.85 12.06 7.76
N ILE A 120 2.91 10.87 8.33
CA ILE A 120 3.77 9.76 7.89
C ILE A 120 3.01 8.96 6.84
N LEU A 121 3.63 8.72 5.68
CA LEU A 121 3.06 7.92 4.61
C LEU A 121 3.71 6.53 4.57
N CYS A 122 2.93 5.47 4.79
CA CYS A 122 3.41 4.09 4.71
C CYS A 122 3.13 3.50 3.32
N HIS A 123 4.17 3.04 2.62
CA HIS A 123 4.03 2.54 1.24
C HIS A 123 5.16 1.57 0.81
N ASP A 124 5.01 0.98 -0.38
CA ASP A 124 5.87 -0.05 -0.97
C ASP A 124 7.14 0.48 -1.69
N HIS A 125 7.53 1.72 -1.43
CA HIS A 125 8.58 2.44 -2.17
C HIS A 125 8.21 2.87 -3.61
N TRP A 126 6.93 2.94 -3.98
CA TRP A 126 6.61 3.53 -5.27
C TRP A 126 6.94 5.03 -5.33
N LYS A 127 7.79 5.41 -6.30
CA LYS A 127 8.44 6.74 -6.36
C LYS A 127 7.50 7.95 -6.29
N PRO A 128 6.33 7.96 -6.97
CA PRO A 128 5.39 9.07 -6.90
C PRO A 128 4.91 9.41 -5.49
N TYR A 129 4.90 8.45 -4.55
CA TYR A 129 4.47 8.71 -3.18
C TYR A 129 5.42 9.66 -2.42
N PHE A 130 6.69 9.73 -2.80
CA PHE A 130 7.67 10.66 -2.20
C PHE A 130 7.42 12.14 -2.50
N ASN A 131 6.38 12.46 -3.30
CA ASN A 131 5.94 13.85 -3.48
C ASN A 131 4.93 14.30 -2.42
N TYR A 132 4.51 13.41 -1.52
CA TYR A 132 3.45 13.65 -0.53
C TYR A 132 3.88 13.24 0.88
N GLY A 133 3.17 13.75 1.89
CA GLY A 133 3.53 13.50 3.29
C GLY A 133 4.77 14.28 3.73
N ALA A 134 4.99 14.36 5.04
CA ALA A 134 6.20 14.97 5.58
C ALA A 134 7.31 13.93 5.80
N PHE A 135 6.92 12.68 6.08
CA PHE A 135 7.81 11.57 6.38
C PHE A 135 7.30 10.27 5.75
N HIS A 136 8.18 9.30 5.55
CA HIS A 136 7.84 8.03 4.90
C HIS A 136 8.16 6.83 5.78
N SER A 137 7.35 5.78 5.68
CA SER A 137 7.68 4.46 6.22
C SER A 137 7.61 3.44 5.10
N LEU A 138 8.72 2.75 4.84
CA LEU A 138 8.77 1.77 3.77
C LEU A 138 8.33 0.39 4.24
N CYS A 139 7.55 -0.29 3.40
CA CYS A 139 7.02 -1.61 3.71
C CYS A 139 8.14 -2.66 3.76
N ASN A 140 8.51 -3.10 4.96
CA ASN A 140 9.53 -4.14 5.10
C ASN A 140 9.06 -5.51 4.61
N ALA A 141 7.76 -5.80 4.49
CA ALA A 141 7.29 -7.03 3.86
C ALA A 141 7.66 -7.10 2.36
N HIS A 142 7.74 -5.96 1.67
CA HIS A 142 8.29 -5.89 0.31
C HIS A 142 9.81 -6.11 0.33
N HIS A 143 10.53 -5.43 1.23
CA HIS A 143 11.97 -5.64 1.38
C HIS A 143 12.33 -7.09 1.68
N LEU A 144 11.61 -7.77 2.58
CA LEU A 144 11.85 -9.17 2.90
C LEU A 144 11.69 -10.10 1.68
N ARG A 145 10.69 -9.86 0.81
CA ARG A 145 10.53 -10.61 -0.44
C ARG A 145 11.66 -10.34 -1.44
N GLU A 146 12.09 -9.08 -1.56
CA GLU A 146 13.23 -8.72 -2.42
C GLU A 146 14.55 -9.31 -1.89
N LEU A 147 14.75 -9.32 -0.56
CA LEU A 147 15.91 -9.90 0.13
C LEU A 147 15.95 -11.42 -0.03
N GLU A 148 14.82 -12.10 0.10
CA GLU A 148 14.71 -13.55 -0.14
C GLU A 148 15.11 -13.90 -1.57
N ARG A 149 14.58 -13.17 -2.56
CA ARG A 149 14.99 -13.33 -3.96
C ARG A 149 16.48 -13.05 -4.19
N ALA A 150 17.04 -12.02 -3.54
CA ALA A 150 18.47 -11.70 -3.65
C ALA A 150 19.35 -12.83 -3.10
N TRP A 151 18.95 -13.46 -1.99
CA TRP A 151 19.62 -14.64 -1.46
C TRP A 151 19.44 -15.84 -2.41
N GLU A 152 18.20 -16.26 -2.67
CA GLU A 152 17.92 -17.53 -3.37
C GLU A 152 18.35 -17.52 -4.83
N GLN A 153 18.16 -16.40 -5.54
CA GLN A 153 18.39 -16.33 -6.99
C GLN A 153 19.72 -15.69 -7.35
N ASP A 154 20.17 -14.71 -6.57
CA ASP A 154 21.39 -13.94 -6.87
C ASP A 154 22.57 -14.34 -5.94
N GLY A 155 22.36 -15.29 -5.01
CA GLY A 155 23.40 -15.85 -4.12
C GLY A 155 23.89 -14.91 -3.01
N GLN A 156 23.20 -13.79 -2.79
CA GLN A 156 23.65 -12.69 -1.94
C GLN A 156 23.50 -13.03 -0.44
N GLN A 157 24.61 -13.27 0.25
CA GLN A 157 24.64 -13.62 1.68
C GLN A 157 24.23 -12.44 2.57
N TRP A 158 24.62 -11.22 2.21
CA TRP A 158 24.19 -10.02 2.93
C TRP A 158 22.66 -9.90 2.99
N ALA A 159 21.94 -10.39 1.97
CA ALA A 159 20.48 -10.29 1.92
C ALA A 159 19.82 -11.19 2.97
N GLN A 160 20.36 -12.40 3.20
CA GLN A 160 19.94 -13.29 4.28
C GLN A 160 20.17 -12.63 5.65
N GLN A 161 21.35 -12.06 5.86
CA GLN A 161 21.73 -11.42 7.13
C GLN A 161 20.86 -10.18 7.41
N MET A 162 20.61 -9.35 6.39
CA MET A 162 19.74 -8.19 6.49
C MET A 162 18.28 -8.59 6.77
N SER A 163 17.78 -9.66 6.14
CA SER A 163 16.44 -10.20 6.42
C SER A 163 16.30 -10.66 7.87
N ALA A 164 17.31 -11.35 8.40
CA ALA A 164 17.36 -11.76 9.80
C ALA A 164 17.38 -10.54 10.74
N LEU A 165 18.20 -9.53 10.44
CA LEU A 165 18.28 -8.31 11.23
C LEU A 165 16.94 -7.55 11.27
N LEU A 166 16.29 -7.33 10.12
CA LEU A 166 15.00 -6.63 10.08
C LEU A 166 13.92 -7.38 10.87
N LYS A 167 13.89 -8.71 10.80
CA LYS A 167 12.97 -9.54 11.60
C LYS A 167 13.28 -9.46 13.10
N GLU A 168 14.56 -9.43 13.47
CA GLU A 168 15.00 -9.23 14.85
C GLU A 168 14.52 -7.87 15.38
N ILE A 169 14.79 -6.78 14.65
CA ILE A 169 14.39 -5.41 15.02
C ILE A 169 12.86 -5.34 15.19
N ASN A 170 12.09 -5.93 14.28
CA ASN A 170 10.64 -5.98 14.38
C ASN A 170 10.17 -6.68 15.66
N LYS A 171 10.77 -7.82 15.98
CA LYS A 171 10.44 -8.57 17.19
C LYS A 171 10.71 -7.74 18.46
N VAL A 172 11.91 -7.17 18.60
CA VAL A 172 12.26 -6.40 19.80
C VAL A 172 11.45 -5.11 19.91
N THR A 173 11.14 -4.46 18.79
CA THR A 173 10.28 -3.26 18.77
C THR A 173 8.87 -3.59 19.28
N HIS A 174 8.31 -4.72 18.86
CA HIS A 174 7.03 -5.20 19.34
C HIS A 174 7.07 -5.53 20.85
N GLU A 175 8.12 -6.21 21.31
CA GLU A 175 8.34 -6.53 22.73
C GLU A 175 8.51 -5.27 23.60
N ALA A 176 9.08 -4.19 23.04
CA ALA A 176 9.21 -2.88 23.68
C ALA A 176 7.93 -2.02 23.64
N GLY A 177 6.82 -2.52 23.07
CA GLY A 177 5.55 -1.81 23.03
C GLY A 177 5.40 -0.85 21.84
N GLY A 178 6.08 -1.12 20.74
CA GLY A 178 5.94 -0.44 19.45
C GLY A 178 7.03 0.57 19.13
N ARG A 179 7.96 0.85 20.06
CA ARG A 179 9.14 1.69 19.81
C ARG A 179 10.29 1.28 20.70
N LEU A 180 11.51 1.43 20.22
CA LEU A 180 12.73 1.22 20.98
C LEU A 180 13.17 2.51 21.67
N GLU A 181 13.94 2.35 22.75
CA GLU A 181 14.65 3.47 23.35
C GLU A 181 15.79 3.94 22.43
N ILE A 182 16.09 5.24 22.44
CA ILE A 182 17.07 5.87 21.52
C ILE A 182 18.42 5.12 21.51
N ARG A 183 18.89 4.68 22.68
CA ARG A 183 20.17 3.96 22.76
C ARG A 183 20.14 2.61 22.05
N GLU A 184 19.00 1.92 22.12
CA GLU A 184 18.82 0.60 21.50
C GLU A 184 18.61 0.73 20.00
N SER A 185 17.79 1.69 19.55
CA SER A 185 17.60 1.95 18.12
C SER A 185 18.91 2.34 17.43
N GLU A 186 19.77 3.14 18.08
CA GLU A 186 21.12 3.47 17.58
C GLU A 186 22.09 2.28 17.55
N LEU A 187 21.90 1.24 18.37
CA LEU A 187 22.67 0.01 18.27
C LEU A 187 22.26 -0.78 17.02
N TYR A 188 20.96 -0.85 16.75
CA TYR A 188 20.44 -1.50 15.54
C TYR A 188 20.81 -0.76 14.26
N ARG A 189 20.80 0.58 14.26
CA ARG A 189 21.29 1.39 13.12
C ARG A 189 22.75 1.11 12.80
N ARG A 190 23.60 0.95 13.82
CA ARG A 190 25.02 0.58 13.62
C ARG A 190 25.14 -0.79 12.97
N ARG A 191 24.48 -1.81 13.53
CA ARG A 191 24.45 -3.17 12.94
C ARG A 191 23.94 -3.17 11.50
N TYR A 192 22.90 -2.38 11.22
CA TYR A 192 22.33 -2.23 9.89
C TYR A 192 23.35 -1.63 8.90
N ARG A 193 24.01 -0.53 9.27
CA ARG A 193 25.04 0.12 8.46
C ARG A 193 26.27 -0.77 8.25
N ASP A 194 26.70 -1.50 9.27
CA ASP A 194 27.82 -2.45 9.16
C ASP A 194 27.49 -3.56 8.14
N LEU A 195 26.28 -4.11 8.19
CA LEU A 195 25.82 -5.07 7.17
C LEU A 195 25.75 -4.46 5.76
N LEU A 196 25.29 -3.20 5.63
CA LEU A 196 25.29 -2.52 4.33
C LEU A 196 26.70 -2.29 3.78
N GLN A 197 27.71 -2.09 4.64
CA GLN A 197 29.10 -1.98 4.20
C GLN A 197 29.65 -3.31 3.68
N GLU A 198 29.33 -4.43 4.33
CA GLU A 198 29.68 -5.75 3.81
C GLU A 198 28.93 -6.08 2.52
N ALA A 199 27.64 -5.71 2.46
CA ALA A 199 26.83 -5.84 1.25
C ALA A 199 27.42 -5.08 0.06
N GLU A 200 28.06 -3.93 0.28
CA GLU A 200 28.73 -3.15 -0.77
C GLU A 200 29.92 -3.91 -1.39
N LYS A 201 30.63 -4.71 -0.60
CA LYS A 201 31.74 -5.54 -1.10
C LYS A 201 31.23 -6.73 -1.91
N GLU A 202 30.14 -7.35 -1.46
CA GLU A 202 29.52 -8.51 -2.11
C GLU A 202 28.72 -8.11 -3.37
N CYS A 203 28.09 -6.94 -3.35
CA CYS A 203 27.25 -6.40 -4.41
C CYS A 203 27.74 -5.02 -4.88
N PRO A 204 28.96 -4.92 -5.45
CA PRO A 204 29.56 -3.63 -5.78
C PRO A 204 28.74 -2.87 -6.82
N ALA A 205 28.78 -1.54 -6.72
CA ALA A 205 28.21 -0.67 -7.73
C ALA A 205 28.78 -0.98 -9.14
N PRO A 206 27.99 -0.77 -10.22
CA PRO A 206 28.48 -0.95 -11.57
C PRO A 206 29.69 -0.07 -11.86
N ASP A 207 30.69 -0.63 -12.53
CA ASP A 207 31.90 0.07 -12.96
C ASP A 207 31.58 1.23 -13.93
N GLU A 208 31.67 2.47 -13.43
CA GLU A 208 31.37 3.69 -14.18
C GLU A 208 32.26 3.88 -15.42
N THR A 209 33.43 3.25 -15.51
CA THR A 209 34.26 3.30 -16.73
C THR A 209 33.57 2.65 -17.94
N LYS A 210 32.62 1.73 -17.69
CA LYS A 210 31.82 1.07 -18.73
C LYS A 210 30.74 1.97 -19.33
N ARG A 211 30.61 3.22 -18.89
CA ARG A 211 29.54 4.15 -19.28
C ARG A 211 29.55 4.56 -20.75
N LYS A 212 30.66 4.43 -21.49
CA LYS A 212 30.76 4.61 -22.97
C LYS A 212 29.86 5.74 -23.54
N GLY A 213 29.85 6.91 -22.90
CA GLY A 213 29.08 8.09 -23.34
C GLY A 213 27.56 8.02 -23.15
N ARG A 214 27.01 7.00 -22.49
CA ARG A 214 25.56 6.89 -22.21
C ARG A 214 25.15 7.88 -21.11
N ARG A 215 24.08 8.63 -21.37
CA ARG A 215 23.39 9.47 -20.37
C ARG A 215 22.64 8.59 -19.36
N GLY A 216 22.59 9.02 -18.10
CA GLY A 216 21.92 8.30 -17.00
C GLY A 216 22.83 7.34 -16.21
N LYS A 217 22.27 6.74 -15.15
CA LYS A 217 22.92 5.73 -14.29
C LYS A 217 23.12 4.42 -15.06
N LEU A 218 24.25 3.73 -14.82
CA LEU A 218 24.45 2.38 -15.37
C LEU A 218 23.37 1.39 -14.85
N PRO A 219 22.97 0.38 -15.66
CA PRO A 219 22.04 -0.64 -15.20
C PRO A 219 22.54 -1.32 -13.93
N ARG A 220 21.66 -1.42 -12.94
CA ARG A 220 21.89 -2.15 -11.68
C ARG A 220 21.16 -3.49 -11.73
N THR A 221 21.72 -4.49 -11.06
CA THR A 221 21.00 -5.75 -10.78
C THR A 221 19.84 -5.47 -9.81
N LYS A 222 18.91 -6.43 -9.68
CA LYS A 222 17.82 -6.30 -8.70
C LYS A 222 18.36 -6.18 -7.28
N SER A 223 19.31 -7.03 -6.91
CA SER A 223 20.02 -6.97 -5.62
C SER A 223 20.73 -5.63 -5.39
N ARG A 224 21.40 -5.07 -6.41
CA ARG A 224 22.05 -3.76 -6.27
C ARG A 224 21.06 -2.61 -6.09
N ASN A 225 19.93 -2.63 -6.82
CA ASN A 225 18.86 -1.64 -6.62
C ASN A 225 18.25 -1.74 -5.22
N LEU A 226 18.09 -2.94 -4.68
CA LEU A 226 17.61 -3.15 -3.31
C LEU A 226 18.62 -2.61 -2.29
N LEU A 227 19.92 -2.90 -2.47
CA LEU A 227 20.97 -2.41 -1.60
C LEU A 227 21.04 -0.87 -1.59
N GLU A 228 21.06 -0.22 -2.76
CA GLU A 228 21.02 1.25 -2.85
C GLU A 228 19.76 1.81 -2.16
N ARG A 229 18.61 1.13 -2.29
CA ARG A 229 17.37 1.58 -1.64
C ARG A 229 17.45 1.50 -0.11
N LEU A 230 17.99 0.41 0.43
CA LEU A 230 18.19 0.21 1.86
C LEU A 230 19.20 1.22 2.44
N GLN A 231 20.21 1.61 1.66
CA GLN A 231 21.16 2.68 2.00
C GLN A 231 20.51 4.07 1.96
N ASP A 232 19.94 4.45 0.81
CA ASP A 232 19.46 5.80 0.54
C ASP A 232 18.23 6.18 1.40
N PHE A 233 17.46 5.19 1.84
CA PHE A 233 16.21 5.38 2.60
C PHE A 233 16.24 4.72 3.99
N GLU A 234 17.42 4.58 4.59
CA GLU A 234 17.61 3.94 5.91
C GLU A 234 16.58 4.44 6.95
N SER A 235 16.36 5.76 7.02
CA SER A 235 15.45 6.36 7.99
C SER A 235 14.01 5.91 7.79
N ASP A 236 13.57 5.74 6.55
CA ASP A 236 12.20 5.34 6.22
C ASP A 236 12.00 3.82 6.33
N VAL A 237 13.06 3.03 6.08
CA VAL A 237 13.06 1.57 6.30
C VAL A 237 12.96 1.23 7.78
N LEU A 238 13.67 1.96 8.63
CA LEU A 238 13.79 1.69 10.06
C LEU A 238 12.83 2.50 10.93
N ARG A 239 12.00 3.39 10.36
CA ARG A 239 11.11 4.30 11.13
C ARG A 239 10.21 3.57 12.12
N PHE A 240 9.76 2.36 11.77
CA PHE A 240 8.91 1.52 12.64
C PHE A 240 9.52 1.24 14.01
N MET A 241 10.85 1.32 14.15
CA MET A 241 11.51 1.08 15.44
C MET A 241 11.54 2.32 16.34
N ASP A 242 11.37 3.52 15.77
CA ASP A 242 11.44 4.79 16.51
C ASP A 242 10.06 5.41 16.76
N GLU A 243 9.10 5.20 15.84
CA GLU A 243 7.77 5.79 15.88
C GLU A 243 6.70 4.74 16.24
N LYS A 244 6.06 4.93 17.39
CA LYS A 244 5.18 3.92 18.02
C LYS A 244 4.06 3.40 17.12
N ASP A 245 3.46 4.29 16.34
CA ASP A 245 2.30 3.98 15.52
C ASP A 245 2.68 3.53 14.10
N VAL A 246 3.98 3.52 13.76
CA VAL A 246 4.47 3.13 12.44
C VAL A 246 4.70 1.62 12.39
N PRO A 247 3.95 0.87 11.56
CA PRO A 247 4.11 -0.57 11.50
C PRO A 247 5.30 -0.99 10.62
N PHE A 248 5.76 -2.22 10.83
CA PHE A 248 6.80 -2.85 10.01
C PHE A 248 6.40 -3.01 8.54
N SER A 249 5.11 -3.18 8.24
CA SER A 249 4.61 -3.41 6.89
C SER A 249 3.38 -2.57 6.56
N ASN A 250 3.14 -2.42 5.26
CA ASN A 250 1.98 -1.73 4.70
C ASN A 250 0.76 -2.66 4.55
N ASN A 251 0.59 -3.62 5.47
CA ASN A 251 -0.45 -4.64 5.35
C ASN A 251 -1.87 -4.05 5.35
N GLN A 252 -2.10 -2.89 5.97
CA GLN A 252 -3.41 -2.25 5.97
C GLN A 252 -3.88 -1.97 4.53
N ALA A 253 -3.10 -1.23 3.74
CA ALA A 253 -3.46 -0.94 2.35
C ALA A 253 -3.48 -2.20 1.47
N GLU A 254 -2.55 -3.14 1.67
CA GLU A 254 -2.51 -4.39 0.90
C GLU A 254 -3.74 -5.28 1.17
N ASN A 255 -4.21 -5.34 2.42
CA ASN A 255 -5.39 -6.14 2.80
C ASN A 255 -6.68 -5.47 2.34
N ASP A 256 -6.76 -4.14 2.43
CA ASP A 256 -7.91 -3.39 1.94
C ASP A 256 -8.13 -3.62 0.43
N LEU A 257 -7.05 -3.75 -0.35
CA LEU A 257 -7.12 -4.02 -1.78
C LEU A 257 -7.38 -5.49 -2.18
N ARG A 258 -7.45 -6.43 -1.22
CA ARG A 258 -7.55 -7.88 -1.48
C ARG A 258 -8.80 -8.51 -0.88
#